data_AF-A0AA36CF56-F1
#
_entry.id   AF-A0AA36CF56-F1
#
_cell.length_a   1.000
_cell.length_b   1.000
_cell.length_c   1.000
_cell.angle_alpha   90.00
_cell.angle_beta   90.00
_cell.angle_gamma   90.00
#
_symmetry.space_group_name_H-M   'P 1'
#
loop_
_entity.id
_entity.type
_entity.pdbx_description
1 polymer ?
#
loop_
_entity_poly.entity_id
_entity_poly.type
_entity_poly.pdbx_seq_one_letter_code
_entity_poly.pdbx_strand_id
1 'polypeptide(L)'
;MKHGVLVEDLREFKHLWEEAGVFQVLQESGELFFVPSNWHHQVHNLETTISINHNFVNASNAHLVWDLLKSRLVDIKKTLEGVVGFTKEELIEQYQVN
;
A
#
# COMPACT_ATOMS: atom_id res chain seq x y z
N MET A 1 11.91 -1.36 5.63
CA MET A 1 11.43 -0.55 6.78
C MET A 1 12.61 -0.29 7.71
N LYS A 2 12.76 0.92 8.23
CA LYS A 2 13.81 1.26 9.21
C LYS A 2 13.09 1.64 10.52
N HIS A 3 13.35 0.92 11.61
CA HIS A 3 12.68 1.13 12.91
C HIS A 3 11.13 1.12 12.86
N GLY A 4 10.53 0.30 11.99
CA GLY A 4 9.07 0.23 11.85
C GLY A 4 8.44 1.37 11.05
N VAL A 5 9.25 2.29 10.52
CA VAL A 5 8.80 3.37 9.63
C VAL A 5 9.01 2.94 8.17
N LEU A 6 7.99 3.18 7.35
CA LEU A 6 8.08 3.02 5.90
C LEU A 6 9.11 4.02 5.37
N VAL A 7 10.00 3.54 4.51
CA VAL A 7 10.98 4.39 3.85
C VAL A 7 10.24 5.17 2.77
N GLU A 8 10.25 6.50 2.84
CA GLU A 8 9.60 7.35 1.85
C GLU A 8 10.31 7.29 0.50
N ASP A 9 11.64 7.33 0.48
CA ASP A 9 12.44 7.22 -0.74
C ASP A 9 13.50 6.12 -0.61
N LEU A 10 13.32 5.03 -1.36
CA LEU A 10 14.23 3.89 -1.34
C LEU A 10 15.60 4.25 -1.91
N ARG A 11 15.72 5.33 -2.68
CA ARG A 11 16.98 5.76 -3.30
C ARG A 11 17.99 6.28 -2.29
N GLU A 12 17.54 6.76 -1.14
CA GLU A 12 18.41 7.14 0.00
C GLU A 12 19.12 5.91 0.60
N PHE A 13 18.58 4.71 0.34
CA PHE A 13 19.03 3.45 0.90
C PHE A 13 19.59 2.49 -0.15
N LYS A 14 20.16 3.03 -1.24
CA LYS A 14 20.80 2.24 -2.31
C LYS A 14 21.82 1.21 -1.81
N HIS A 15 22.50 1.51 -0.71
CA HIS A 15 23.46 0.60 -0.07
C HIS A 15 22.81 -0.70 0.47
N LEU A 16 21.48 -0.75 0.63
CA LEU A 16 20.73 -1.93 1.08
C LEU A 16 20.07 -2.70 -0.07
N TRP A 17 20.16 -2.22 -1.32
CA TRP A 17 19.37 -2.76 -2.42
C TRP A 17 19.74 -4.19 -2.79
N GLU A 18 21.03 -4.52 -2.75
CA GLU A 18 21.50 -5.88 -3.04
C GLU A 18 20.99 -6.88 -1.99
N GLU A 19 21.12 -6.53 -0.70
CA GLU A 19 20.61 -7.36 0.40
C GLU A 19 19.09 -7.52 0.34
N ALA A 20 18.36 -6.47 -0.02
CA ALA A 20 16.91 -6.47 -0.13
C ALA A 20 16.37 -7.08 -1.43
N GLY A 21 17.25 -7.46 -2.38
CA GLY A 21 16.84 -8.02 -3.66
C GLY A 21 16.05 -7.06 -4.54
N VAL A 22 16.41 -5.77 -4.54
CA VAL A 22 15.70 -4.74 -5.31
C VAL A 22 15.92 -4.93 -6.81
N PHE A 23 14.83 -4.95 -7.57
CA PHE A 23 14.87 -4.91 -9.04
C PHE A 23 14.69 -3.48 -9.54
N GLN A 24 15.62 -3.01 -10.37
CA GLN A 24 15.52 -1.71 -11.03
C GLN A 24 15.15 -1.89 -12.51
N VAL A 25 14.18 -1.11 -12.96
CA VAL A 25 13.70 -1.12 -14.35
C VAL A 25 13.62 0.33 -14.83
N LEU A 26 14.11 0.58 -16.04
CA LEU A 26 13.85 1.80 -16.80
C LEU A 26 12.72 1.49 -17.77
N GLN A 27 11.61 2.23 -17.66
CA GLN A 27 10.46 2.07 -18.56
C GLN A 27 10.48 3.17 -19.60
N GLU A 28 10.51 2.80 -20.88
CA GLU A 28 10.42 3.72 -22.00
C GLU A 28 8.97 3.95 -22.46
N SER A 29 8.77 4.96 -23.31
CA SER A 29 7.46 5.29 -23.86
C SER A 29 6.91 4.13 -24.69
N GLY A 30 5.65 3.75 -24.43
CA GLY A 30 4.98 2.65 -25.10
C GLY A 30 5.24 1.27 -24.48
N GLU A 31 6.13 1.16 -23.50
CA GLU A 31 6.36 -0.09 -22.77
C GLU A 31 5.28 -0.35 -21.72
N LEU A 32 4.96 -1.64 -21.53
CA LEU A 32 4.06 -2.12 -20.49
C LEU A 32 4.87 -2.78 -19.37
N PHE A 33 4.55 -2.42 -18.12
CA PHE A 33 5.10 -3.09 -16.96
C PHE A 33 4.00 -3.80 -16.16
N PHE A 34 4.24 -5.07 -15.80
CA PHE A 34 3.35 -5.83 -14.94
C PHE A 34 3.93 -5.88 -13.52
N VAL A 35 3.17 -5.35 -12.55
CA VAL A 35 3.49 -5.44 -11.13
C VAL A 35 2.70 -6.60 -10.51
N PRO A 36 3.36 -7.68 -10.05
CA PRO A 36 2.66 -8.78 -9.38
C PRO A 36 1.98 -8.33 -8.08
N SER A 37 0.91 -9.03 -7.70
CA SER A 37 0.22 -8.76 -6.43
C SER A 37 1.19 -8.84 -5.24
N ASN A 38 1.06 -7.91 -4.30
CA ASN A 38 1.90 -7.76 -3.10
C ASN A 38 3.37 -7.35 -3.32
N TRP A 39 3.77 -6.94 -4.53
CA TRP A 39 5.12 -6.39 -4.73
C TRP A 39 5.22 -4.95 -4.24
N HIS A 40 6.18 -4.70 -3.34
CA HIS A 40 6.58 -3.34 -2.99
C HIS A 40 7.27 -2.69 -4.18
N HIS A 41 6.84 -1.49 -4.56
CA HIS A 41 7.37 -0.78 -5.71
C HIS A 41 7.37 0.74 -5.46
N GLN A 42 8.38 1.41 -6.01
CA GLN A 42 8.49 2.87 -6.05
C GLN A 42 8.79 3.29 -7.48
N VAL A 43 8.05 4.27 -7.99
CA VAL A 43 8.20 4.80 -9.34
C VAL A 43 8.71 6.24 -9.25
N HIS A 44 9.67 6.57 -10.10
CA HIS A 44 10.19 7.93 -10.22
C HIS A 44 10.20 8.35 -11.69
N ASN A 45 9.44 9.39 -12.02
CA ASN A 45 9.42 9.97 -13.36
C ASN A 45 10.71 10.79 -13.57
N LEU A 46 11.55 10.37 -14.52
CA LEU A 46 12.81 11.05 -14.85
C LEU A 46 12.60 12.28 -15.73
N GLU A 47 11.48 12.34 -16.45
CA GLU A 47 11.10 13.40 -17.38
C GLU A 47 9.59 13.70 -17.23
N THR A 48 9.05 14.59 -18.05
CA THR A 48 7.60 14.83 -18.11
C THR A 48 6.91 13.55 -18.61
N THR A 49 6.18 12.87 -17.73
CA THR A 49 5.59 11.55 -18.00
C THR A 49 4.08 11.58 -17.84
N ILE A 50 3.37 10.98 -18.79
CA ILE A 50 1.95 10.60 -18.67
C ILE A 50 1.89 9.08 -18.80
N SER A 51 1.23 8.42 -17.85
CA SER A 51 1.02 6.97 -17.88
C SER A 51 -0.38 6.61 -17.39
N ILE A 52 -0.84 5.40 -17.75
CA ILE A 52 -2.11 4.82 -17.32
C ILE A 52 -1.80 3.44 -16.75
N ASN A 53 -2.40 3.10 -15.61
CA ASN A 53 -2.31 1.77 -15.02
C ASN A 53 -3.68 1.28 -14.54
N HIS A 54 -3.80 -0.03 -14.38
CA HIS A 54 -4.97 -0.68 -13.79
C HIS A 54 -4.53 -1.76 -12.81
N ASN A 55 -5.01 -1.66 -11.57
CA ASN A 55 -5.02 -2.80 -10.67
C ASN A 55 -6.14 -3.75 -11.11
N PHE A 56 -5.89 -5.05 -11.09
CA PHE A 56 -6.86 -6.05 -11.51
C PHE A 56 -6.94 -7.23 -10.54
N VAL A 57 -8.13 -7.84 -10.52
CA VAL A 57 -8.40 -9.07 -9.78
C VAL A 57 -8.86 -10.13 -10.78
N ASN A 58 -8.31 -11.34 -10.66
CA ASN A 58 -8.67 -12.48 -11.48
C ASN A 58 -8.54 -13.78 -10.64
N ALA A 59 -8.71 -14.93 -11.30
CA ALA A 59 -8.63 -16.23 -10.63
C ALA A 59 -7.27 -16.49 -9.93
N SER A 60 -6.16 -15.94 -10.44
CA SER A 60 -4.83 -16.19 -9.86
C SER A 60 -4.58 -15.41 -8.57
N ASN A 61 -5.28 -14.30 -8.32
CA ASN A 61 -5.07 -13.48 -7.11
C ASN A 61 -6.34 -13.27 -6.24
N ALA A 62 -7.50 -13.81 -6.63
CA ALA A 62 -8.75 -13.67 -5.88
C ALA A 62 -8.64 -14.12 -4.41
N HIS A 63 -7.86 -15.17 -4.14
CA HIS A 63 -7.63 -15.67 -2.78
C HIS A 63 -6.92 -14.64 -1.89
N LEU A 64 -5.94 -13.89 -2.43
CA LEU A 64 -5.26 -12.82 -1.71
C LEU A 64 -6.22 -11.70 -1.32
N VAL A 65 -7.13 -11.34 -2.23
CA VAL A 65 -8.17 -10.32 -1.98
C VAL A 65 -9.13 -10.80 -0.89
N TRP A 66 -9.53 -12.07 -0.92
CA TRP A 66 -10.39 -12.65 0.11
C TRP A 66 -9.73 -12.64 1.50
N ASP A 67 -8.46 -13.03 1.57
CA ASP A 67 -7.70 -13.01 2.82
C ASP A 67 -7.53 -11.59 3.37
N LEU A 68 -7.25 -10.62 2.50
CA LEU A 68 -7.21 -9.21 2.87
C LEU A 68 -8.55 -8.74 3.45
N LEU A 69 -9.67 -9.05 2.79
CA LEU A 69 -11.00 -8.64 3.25
C LEU A 69 -11.35 -9.23 4.62
N LYS A 70 -11.03 -10.52 4.85
CA LYS A 70 -11.20 -11.15 6.16
C LYS A 70 -10.37 -10.45 7.25
N SER A 71 -9.10 -10.18 6.97
CA SER A 71 -8.22 -9.48 7.91
C SER A 71 -8.78 -8.09 8.24
N ARG A 72 -9.20 -7.33 7.23
CA ARG A 72 -9.75 -5.98 7.42
C ARG A 72 -11.06 -6.00 8.18
N LEU A 73 -11.91 -7.02 7.99
CA LEU A 73 -13.12 -7.18 8.78
C LEU A 73 -12.81 -7.37 10.27
N VAL A 74 -11.77 -8.15 10.60
CA VAL A 74 -11.30 -8.32 11.99
C VAL A 74 -10.77 -7.01 12.55
N ASP A 75 -9.94 -6.29 11.79
CA ASP A 75 -9.38 -5.00 12.20
C ASP A 75 -10.50 -3.97 12.50
N ILE A 76 -11.52 -3.91 11.63
CA ILE A 76 -12.67 -3.02 11.79
C ILE A 76 -13.47 -3.41 13.03
N LYS A 77 -13.77 -4.70 13.23
CA LYS A 77 -14.50 -5.15 14.43
C LYS A 77 -13.76 -4.77 15.71
N LYS A 78 -12.45 -4.99 15.75
CA LYS A 78 -11.61 -4.61 16.90
C LYS A 78 -11.60 -3.10 17.14
N THR A 79 -11.59 -2.30 16.07
CA THR A 79 -11.67 -0.84 16.18
C THR A 79 -13.02 -0.41 16.73
N LEU A 80 -14.10 -1.09 16.35
CA LEU A 80 -15.46 -0.80 16.80
C LEU A 80 -15.71 -1.18 18.26
N GLU A 81 -15.04 -2.20 18.80
CA GLU A 81 -15.19 -2.59 20.22
C GLU A 81 -14.88 -1.42 21.18
N GLY A 82 -13.92 -0.56 20.83
CA GLY A 82 -13.55 0.61 21.63
C GLY A 82 -14.57 1.76 21.63
N VAL A 83 -15.60 1.69 20.79
CA VAL A 83 -16.64 2.72 20.64
C VAL A 83 -18.05 2.20 20.92
N VAL A 84 -18.20 0.92 21.27
CA VAL A 84 -19.50 0.35 21.69
C VAL A 84 -19.93 1.02 22.99
N GLY A 85 -21.10 1.68 22.96
CA GLY A 85 -21.68 2.38 24.12
C GLY A 85 -21.45 3.88 24.14
N PHE A 86 -20.64 4.42 23.22
CA PHE A 86 -20.50 5.86 23.04
C PHE A 86 -21.73 6.44 22.33
N THR A 87 -22.16 7.60 22.80
CA THR A 87 -23.11 8.46 22.09
C THR A 87 -22.44 9.10 20.87
N LYS A 88 -23.25 9.60 19.94
CA LYS A 88 -22.75 10.28 18.74
C LYS A 88 -21.88 11.49 19.10
N GLU A 89 -22.26 12.20 20.15
CA GLU A 89 -21.58 13.39 20.66
C GLU A 89 -20.19 13.05 21.23
N GLU A 90 -20.07 11.98 22.02
CA GLU A 90 -18.80 11.51 22.61
C GLU A 90 -17.81 11.04 21.53
N LEU A 91 -18.31 10.43 20.44
CA LEU A 91 -17.47 10.04 19.30
C LEU A 91 -16.93 11.25 18.54
N ILE A 92 -17.74 12.30 18.36
CA ILE A 92 -17.32 13.53 17.69
C ILE A 92 -16.21 14.23 18.49
N GLU A 93 -16.32 14.25 19.83
CA GLU A 93 -15.32 14.87 20.71
C GLU A 93 -13.99 14.10 20.73
N GLN A 94 -14.03 12.76 20.73
CA GLN A 94 -12.84 11.92 20.77
C GLN A 94 -12.05 11.89 19.45
N TYR A 95 -12.74 11.90 18.30
CA TYR A 95 -12.10 11.67 17.00
C TYR A 95 -11.84 12.95 16.18
N GLN A 96 -12.15 14.14 16.72
CA GLN A 96 -11.84 15.48 16.17
C GLN A 96 -11.51 15.48 14.67
N VAL A 97 -12.56 15.36 13.83
CA VAL A 97 -12.41 15.68 12.41
C VAL A 97 -12.30 17.20 12.33
N ASN A 98 -11.08 17.72 12.20
CA ASN A 98 -10.84 19.04 11.62
C ASN A 98 -11.18 19.03 10.13
#